data_AF-A0AAV1MWK3-F1
#
_entry.id   AF-A0AAV1MWK3-F1
#
_cell.length_a   1.000
_cell.length_b   1.000
_cell.length_c   1.000
_cell.angle_alpha   90.00
_cell.angle_beta   90.00
_cell.angle_gamma   90.00
#
_symmetry.space_group_name_H-M   'P 1'
#
loop_
_entity.id
_entity.type
_entity.pdbx_description
1 polymer ?
#
loop_
_entity_poly.entity_id
_entity_poly.type
_entity_poly.pdbx_seq_one_letter_code
_entity_poly.pdbx_strand_id
1 'polypeptide(L)'
;MGKSITVAYALWAAGGPFGLHHLYLGRDSHALLWMLTLGGFGLGWVREVIRIPAYVSEANQDADKERKRPHVTVPPPVGPVRFAGQVCVGIYFGTVALIGLNSLSFFYLIVLPLCVGAGVHLVSSVGQQTSDLQKTLTACLITSPIFYGSTLSPLPISLAASVTAAQHRRFKPSRTPESTQQLGGYYEEAWRKMLEILLKEYTVREKEALQILSLKEEATLEEITRSYRELVKTWHPDHNPSKDAEAMFVKIHEAYEVLFQRHRPLRYK
;
A
#
# COMPACT_ATOMS: atom_id res chain seq x y z
N MET A 1 31.88 8.27 2.02
CA MET A 1 32.69 7.09 1.67
C MET A 1 32.16 6.47 0.40
N GLY A 2 33.02 6.20 -0.58
CA GLY A 2 32.62 5.52 -1.82
C GLY A 2 32.15 4.09 -1.56
N LYS A 3 31.18 3.63 -2.33
CA LYS A 3 30.73 2.24 -2.38
C LYS A 3 31.82 1.36 -2.98
N SER A 4 32.01 0.16 -2.41
CA SER A 4 33.02 -0.81 -2.82
C SER A 4 32.44 -1.90 -3.70
N ILE A 5 33.17 -2.26 -4.75
CA ILE A 5 32.82 -3.35 -5.67
C ILE A 5 32.83 -4.70 -4.94
N THR A 6 33.84 -4.94 -4.10
CA THR A 6 33.98 -6.21 -3.36
C THR A 6 32.80 -6.42 -2.41
N VAL A 7 32.37 -5.37 -1.71
CA VAL A 7 31.21 -5.43 -0.81
C VAL A 7 29.93 -5.70 -1.61
N ALA A 8 29.76 -5.06 -2.77
CA ALA A 8 28.62 -5.29 -3.64
C ALA A 8 28.53 -6.74 -4.12
N TYR A 9 29.66 -7.36 -4.52
CA TYR A 9 29.69 -8.78 -4.90
C TYR A 9 29.44 -9.72 -3.72
N ALA A 10 29.99 -9.43 -2.53
CA ALA A 10 29.74 -10.23 -1.34
C ALA A 10 28.24 -10.24 -0.97
N LEU A 11 27.59 -9.07 -1.02
CA LEU A 11 26.15 -8.95 -0.80
C LEU A 11 25.32 -9.62 -1.89
N TRP A 12 25.76 -9.55 -3.15
CA TRP A 12 25.13 -10.26 -4.26
C TRP A 12 25.24 -11.79 -4.11
N ALA A 13 26.36 -12.30 -3.59
CA ALA A 13 26.53 -13.73 -3.34
C ALA A 13 25.70 -14.21 -2.14
N ALA A 14 25.67 -13.43 -1.05
CA ALA A 14 24.96 -13.80 0.18
C ALA A 14 23.43 -13.64 0.09
N GLY A 15 22.94 -12.64 -0.66
CA GLY A 15 21.51 -12.30 -0.72
C GLY A 15 21.10 -11.69 -2.05
N GLY A 16 21.71 -12.13 -3.15
CA GLY A 16 21.41 -11.69 -4.51
C GLY A 16 19.92 -11.74 -4.84
N PRO A 17 19.19 -12.86 -4.62
CA PRO A 17 17.75 -12.94 -4.89
C PRO A 17 16.91 -11.91 -4.12
N PHE A 18 17.39 -11.46 -2.95
CA PHE A 18 16.72 -10.45 -2.12
C PHE A 18 17.20 -9.01 -2.43
N GLY A 19 18.17 -8.84 -3.34
CA GLY A 19 18.63 -7.51 -3.76
C GLY A 19 19.45 -6.76 -2.72
N LEU A 20 20.16 -7.45 -1.80
CA LEU A 20 20.95 -6.80 -0.75
C LEU A 20 22.02 -5.84 -1.30
N HIS A 21 22.65 -6.18 -2.42
CA HIS A 21 23.61 -5.31 -3.09
C HIS A 21 22.93 -4.05 -3.66
N HIS A 22 21.67 -4.10 -4.08
CA HIS A 22 20.92 -2.91 -4.50
C HIS A 22 20.61 -1.97 -3.34
N LEU A 23 20.27 -2.52 -2.15
CA LEU A 23 20.11 -1.72 -0.94
C LEU A 23 21.41 -1.01 -0.57
N TYR A 24 22.55 -1.74 -0.61
CA TYR A 24 23.86 -1.14 -0.38
C TYR A 24 24.18 -0.01 -1.37
N LEU A 25 23.77 -0.15 -2.62
CA LEU A 25 23.97 0.83 -3.68
C LEU A 25 22.92 1.95 -3.72
N GLY A 26 21.96 1.98 -2.79
CA GLY A 26 20.90 3.00 -2.72
C GLY A 26 19.85 2.90 -3.83
N ARG A 27 19.69 1.71 -4.42
CA ARG A 27 18.75 1.41 -5.52
C ARG A 27 17.48 0.76 -4.99
N ASP A 28 16.78 1.42 -4.07
CA ASP A 28 15.68 0.84 -3.29
C ASP A 28 14.57 0.19 -4.14
N SER A 29 14.12 0.86 -5.22
CA SER A 29 13.09 0.31 -6.11
C SER A 29 13.57 -0.96 -6.82
N HIS A 30 14.86 -1.06 -7.09
CA HIS A 30 15.46 -2.24 -7.72
C HIS A 30 15.57 -3.39 -6.72
N ALA A 31 15.97 -3.09 -5.48
CA ALA A 31 15.95 -4.06 -4.39
C ALA A 31 14.54 -4.60 -4.12
N LEU A 32 13.53 -3.71 -4.05
CA LEU A 32 12.15 -4.11 -3.83
C LEU A 32 11.61 -4.98 -4.97
N LEU A 33 11.94 -4.65 -6.22
CA LEU A 33 11.61 -5.49 -7.36
C LEU A 33 12.22 -6.89 -7.20
N TRP A 34 13.47 -6.99 -6.76
CA TRP A 34 14.16 -8.27 -6.54
C TRP A 34 13.49 -9.08 -5.43
N MET A 35 13.19 -8.47 -4.29
CA MET A 35 12.50 -9.14 -3.18
C MET A 35 11.14 -9.71 -3.60
N LEU A 36 10.36 -8.94 -4.37
CA LEU A 36 9.00 -9.34 -4.79
C LEU A 36 8.97 -10.32 -5.97
N THR A 37 10.06 -10.42 -6.72
CA THR A 37 10.16 -11.31 -7.90
C THR A 37 11.20 -12.41 -7.74
N LEU A 38 11.78 -12.58 -6.54
CA LEU A 38 12.87 -13.53 -6.25
C LEU A 38 14.03 -13.40 -7.25
N GLY A 39 14.58 -12.19 -7.34
CA GLY A 39 15.73 -11.89 -8.20
C GLY A 39 15.39 -11.69 -9.68
N GLY A 40 14.22 -11.11 -9.98
CA GLY A 40 13.77 -10.90 -11.36
C GLY A 40 13.37 -12.20 -12.04
N PHE A 41 12.58 -13.03 -11.33
CA PHE A 41 12.17 -14.37 -11.74
C PHE A 41 13.38 -15.32 -11.95
N GLY A 42 14.41 -15.18 -11.13
CA GLY A 42 15.66 -15.98 -11.19
C GLY A 42 16.62 -15.59 -12.31
N LEU A 43 16.15 -15.02 -13.42
CA LEU A 43 16.99 -14.63 -14.56
C LEU A 43 17.79 -13.33 -14.32
N GLY A 44 17.28 -12.46 -13.44
CA GLY A 44 17.93 -11.19 -13.12
C GLY A 44 19.33 -11.39 -12.54
N TRP A 45 19.51 -12.42 -11.71
CA TRP A 45 20.75 -12.69 -10.97
C TRP A 45 22.00 -12.82 -11.84
N VAL A 46 21.91 -13.49 -13.00
CA VAL A 46 23.03 -13.69 -13.93
C VAL A 46 23.44 -12.39 -14.62
N ARG A 47 22.44 -11.63 -15.08
CA ARG A 47 22.66 -10.32 -15.71
C ARG A 47 23.34 -9.34 -14.74
N GLU A 48 23.06 -9.45 -13.45
CA GLU A 48 23.55 -8.53 -12.43
C GLU A 48 25.04 -8.63 -12.18
N VAL A 49 25.62 -9.83 -12.23
CA VAL A 49 27.07 -10.05 -12.09
C VAL A 49 27.85 -9.11 -13.00
N ILE A 50 27.41 -9.00 -14.24
CA ILE A 50 28.06 -8.19 -15.27
C ILE A 50 27.89 -6.69 -15.00
N ARG A 51 26.79 -6.28 -14.35
CA ARG A 51 26.44 -4.87 -14.15
C ARG A 51 26.86 -4.28 -12.81
N ILE A 52 27.23 -5.08 -11.81
CA ILE A 52 27.66 -4.59 -10.48
C ILE A 52 28.75 -3.49 -10.58
N PRO A 53 29.81 -3.62 -11.42
CA PRO A 53 30.82 -2.57 -11.53
C PRO A 53 30.25 -1.24 -12.02
N ALA A 54 29.32 -1.29 -12.98
CA ALA A 54 28.63 -0.10 -13.47
C ALA A 54 27.75 0.53 -12.38
N TYR A 55 27.05 -0.29 -11.59
CA TYR A 55 26.21 0.22 -10.50
C TYR A 55 27.01 0.88 -9.37
N VAL A 56 28.18 0.35 -9.05
CA VAL A 56 29.08 0.96 -8.05
C VAL A 56 29.63 2.28 -8.57
N SER A 57 30.01 2.35 -9.85
CA SER A 57 30.45 3.59 -10.49
C SER A 57 29.33 4.63 -10.50
N GLU A 58 28.10 4.25 -10.87
CA GLU A 58 26.91 5.12 -10.82
C GLU A 58 26.67 5.65 -9.41
N ALA A 59 26.64 4.78 -8.38
CA ALA A 59 26.39 5.18 -7.00
C ALA A 59 27.45 6.15 -6.45
N ASN A 60 28.72 5.98 -6.86
CA ASN A 60 29.80 6.88 -6.48
C ASN A 60 29.73 8.22 -7.22
N GLN A 61 29.36 8.21 -8.51
CA GLN A 61 29.19 9.43 -9.29
C GLN A 61 27.96 10.24 -8.88
N ASP A 62 26.86 9.58 -8.50
CA ASP A 62 25.64 10.24 -8.07
C ASP A 62 25.85 10.98 -6.74
N ALA A 63 26.62 10.41 -5.81
CA ALA A 63 27.05 11.08 -4.58
C ALA A 63 27.84 12.37 -4.85
N ASP A 64 28.65 12.41 -5.91
CA ASP A 64 29.41 13.59 -6.30
C ASP A 64 28.59 14.58 -7.15
N LYS A 65 27.65 14.09 -7.98
CA LYS A 65 26.84 14.89 -8.91
C LYS A 65 25.60 15.51 -8.28
N GLU A 66 25.03 14.96 -7.21
CA GLU A 66 23.93 15.59 -6.47
C GLU A 66 24.27 17.01 -6.00
N ARG A 67 25.56 17.33 -5.86
CA ARG A 67 26.06 18.66 -5.49
C ARG A 67 25.98 19.71 -6.62
N LYS A 68 25.74 19.32 -7.89
CA LYS A 68 25.92 20.22 -9.06
C LYS A 68 24.90 20.08 -10.20
N ARG A 69 23.85 19.24 -10.08
CA ARG A 69 22.95 18.98 -11.23
C ARG A 69 21.93 20.12 -11.47
N PRO A 70 21.89 20.70 -12.68
CA PRO A 70 20.73 21.49 -13.10
C PRO A 70 19.51 20.58 -13.34
N HIS A 71 18.30 21.11 -13.16
CA HIS A 71 17.05 20.41 -13.48
C HIS A 71 17.01 20.08 -14.98
N VAL A 72 17.32 18.83 -15.34
CA VAL A 72 17.15 18.34 -16.72
C VAL A 72 15.66 18.12 -16.97
N THR A 73 15.07 18.94 -17.85
CA THR A 73 13.64 18.91 -18.21
C THR A 73 13.32 17.91 -19.32
N VAL A 74 14.34 17.36 -19.99
CA VAL A 74 14.16 16.39 -21.08
C VAL A 74 13.82 15.01 -20.52
N PRO A 75 12.74 14.35 -20.99
CA PRO A 75 12.39 13.02 -20.51
C PRO A 75 13.45 11.99 -20.92
N PRO A 76 13.71 10.96 -20.09
CA PRO A 76 14.66 9.89 -20.43
C PRO A 76 14.24 9.13 -21.69
N PRO A 77 15.12 8.38 -22.38
CA PRO A 77 14.72 7.55 -23.53
C PRO A 77 13.84 6.37 -23.10
N VAL A 78 12.94 5.92 -23.98
CA VAL A 78 12.18 4.68 -23.78
C VAL A 78 13.08 3.47 -24.04
N GLY A 79 13.23 2.62 -23.03
CA GLY A 79 13.91 1.34 -23.16
C GLY A 79 12.91 0.20 -23.40
N PRO A 80 13.00 -0.56 -24.51
CA PRO A 80 12.05 -1.65 -24.79
C PRO A 80 12.08 -2.73 -23.69
N VAL A 81 13.26 -3.02 -23.11
CA VAL A 81 13.39 -3.95 -21.98
C VAL A 81 12.66 -3.45 -20.73
N ARG A 82 12.67 -2.14 -20.48
CA ARG A 82 11.95 -1.54 -19.34
C ARG A 82 10.45 -1.63 -19.56
N PHE A 83 9.99 -1.31 -20.77
CA PHE A 83 8.57 -1.41 -21.14
C PHE A 83 8.06 -2.85 -21.03
N ALA A 84 8.79 -3.82 -21.58
CA ALA A 84 8.48 -5.24 -21.43
C ALA A 84 8.46 -5.65 -19.95
N GLY A 85 9.44 -5.21 -19.17
CA GLY A 85 9.49 -5.45 -17.72
C GLY A 85 8.28 -4.87 -16.98
N GLN A 86 7.83 -3.66 -17.34
CA GLN A 86 6.64 -3.03 -16.75
C GLN A 86 5.39 -3.89 -17.00
N VAL A 87 5.19 -4.32 -18.24
CA VAL A 87 4.04 -5.17 -18.61
C VAL A 87 4.11 -6.51 -17.86
N CYS A 88 5.26 -7.19 -17.88
CA CYS A 88 5.40 -8.50 -17.23
C CYS A 88 5.20 -8.42 -15.71
N VAL A 89 5.80 -7.43 -15.04
CA VAL A 89 5.69 -7.29 -13.58
C VAL A 89 4.30 -6.80 -13.16
N GLY A 90 3.66 -5.94 -13.95
CA GLY A 90 2.28 -5.54 -13.71
C GLY A 90 1.31 -6.72 -13.82
N ILE A 91 1.45 -7.56 -14.84
CA ILE A 91 0.69 -8.82 -14.98
C ILE A 91 0.95 -9.71 -13.76
N TYR A 92 2.21 -9.92 -13.38
CA TYR A 92 2.58 -10.74 -12.21
C TYR A 92 1.89 -10.25 -10.93
N PHE A 93 1.93 -8.95 -10.64
CA PHE A 93 1.26 -8.40 -9.45
C PHE A 93 -0.25 -8.59 -9.50
N GLY A 94 -0.85 -8.43 -10.68
CA GLY A 94 -2.29 -8.70 -10.87
C GLY A 94 -2.64 -10.17 -10.66
N THR A 95 -1.82 -11.11 -11.14
CA THR A 95 -2.01 -12.55 -10.93
C THR A 95 -1.87 -12.92 -9.45
N VAL A 96 -0.87 -12.38 -8.75
CA VAL A 96 -0.71 -12.59 -7.30
C VAL A 96 -1.94 -12.06 -6.55
N ALA A 97 -2.45 -10.89 -6.92
CA ALA A 97 -3.66 -10.32 -6.33
C ALA A 97 -4.90 -11.17 -6.62
N LEU A 98 -5.03 -11.75 -7.83
CA LEU A 98 -6.13 -12.67 -8.16
C LEU A 98 -6.11 -13.92 -7.28
N ILE A 99 -4.93 -14.43 -6.95
CA ILE A 99 -4.79 -15.62 -6.11
C ILE A 99 -5.07 -15.28 -4.64
N GLY A 100 -4.53 -14.15 -4.14
CA GLY A 100 -4.54 -13.85 -2.71
C GLY A 100 -5.64 -12.92 -2.20
N LEU A 101 -6.22 -12.08 -3.08
CA LEU A 101 -7.06 -10.94 -2.67
C LEU A 101 -8.43 -10.90 -3.37
N ASN A 102 -8.76 -11.88 -4.20
CA ASN A 102 -10.00 -11.90 -5.00
C ASN A 102 -11.29 -11.97 -4.15
N SER A 103 -11.20 -12.27 -2.84
CA SER A 103 -12.34 -12.25 -1.93
C SER A 103 -12.72 -10.84 -1.44
N LEU A 104 -11.92 -9.82 -1.72
CA LEU A 104 -12.19 -8.44 -1.28
C LEU A 104 -13.33 -7.81 -2.09
N SER A 105 -14.15 -7.00 -1.41
CA SER A 105 -15.14 -6.15 -2.09
C SER A 105 -14.47 -5.20 -3.07
N PHE A 106 -15.12 -4.96 -4.21
CA PHE A 106 -14.61 -4.12 -5.30
C PHE A 106 -13.23 -4.54 -5.84
N PHE A 107 -12.84 -5.82 -5.66
CA PHE A 107 -11.53 -6.32 -6.04
C PHE A 107 -11.15 -5.96 -7.49
N TYR A 108 -12.00 -6.31 -8.46
CA TYR A 108 -11.75 -6.04 -9.88
C TYR A 108 -11.80 -4.56 -10.26
N LEU A 109 -12.37 -3.68 -9.42
CA LEU A 109 -12.50 -2.25 -9.73
C LEU A 109 -11.43 -1.39 -9.06
N ILE A 110 -10.93 -1.81 -7.89
CA ILE A 110 -10.02 -1.02 -7.07
C ILE A 110 -8.75 -1.82 -6.77
N VAL A 111 -8.86 -2.95 -6.07
CA VAL A 111 -7.67 -3.67 -5.56
C VAL A 111 -6.77 -4.15 -6.70
N LEU A 112 -7.36 -4.84 -7.68
CA LEU A 112 -6.63 -5.38 -8.82
C LEU A 112 -5.88 -4.29 -9.62
N PRO A 113 -6.52 -3.21 -10.10
CA PRO A 113 -5.82 -2.17 -10.86
C PRO A 113 -4.76 -1.45 -10.03
N LEU A 114 -4.94 -1.29 -8.72
CA LEU A 114 -3.91 -0.75 -7.83
C LEU A 114 -2.69 -1.68 -7.72
N CYS A 115 -2.90 -2.99 -7.56
CA CYS A 115 -1.81 -3.98 -7.54
C CYS A 115 -1.03 -4.00 -8.86
N VAL A 116 -1.73 -4.04 -10.00
CA VAL A 116 -1.11 -4.00 -11.33
C VAL A 116 -0.32 -2.70 -11.52
N GLY A 117 -0.93 -1.56 -11.19
CA GLY A 117 -0.30 -0.25 -11.29
C GLY A 117 0.93 -0.11 -10.39
N ALA A 118 0.91 -0.68 -9.20
CA ALA A 118 2.07 -0.74 -8.30
C ALA A 118 3.23 -1.53 -8.92
N GLY A 119 2.96 -2.69 -9.54
CA GLY A 119 3.97 -3.48 -10.24
C GLY A 119 4.60 -2.71 -11.42
N VAL A 120 3.76 -2.07 -12.24
CA VAL A 120 4.21 -1.22 -13.37
C VAL A 120 5.06 -0.06 -12.87
N HIS A 121 4.61 0.64 -11.82
CA HIS A 121 5.32 1.80 -11.27
C HIS A 121 6.64 1.40 -10.58
N LEU A 122 6.71 0.22 -9.98
CA LEU A 122 7.93 -0.31 -9.40
C LEU A 122 9.02 -0.45 -10.46
N VAL A 123 8.72 -1.08 -11.60
CA VAL A 123 9.65 -1.17 -12.73
C VAL A 123 9.91 0.19 -13.36
N SER A 124 8.88 1.03 -13.48
CA SER A 124 9.03 2.40 -13.96
C SER A 124 9.93 3.25 -13.07
N SER A 125 10.20 2.83 -11.83
CA SER A 125 11.05 3.49 -10.84
C SER A 125 12.43 2.82 -10.65
N VAL A 126 12.80 1.82 -11.44
CA VAL A 126 14.13 1.19 -11.35
C VAL A 126 15.23 2.13 -11.86
N GLY A 127 16.30 2.30 -11.08
CA GLY A 127 17.43 3.19 -11.39
C GLY A 127 17.09 4.67 -11.16
N GLN A 128 17.61 5.53 -12.04
CA GLN A 128 17.48 7.00 -11.96
C GLN A 128 16.18 7.56 -12.59
N GLN A 129 15.34 6.69 -13.14
CA GLN A 129 14.09 7.07 -13.81
C GLN A 129 12.89 6.70 -12.93
N THR A 130 11.80 7.44 -13.05
CA THR A 130 10.47 7.16 -12.48
C THR A 130 9.38 7.58 -13.47
N SER A 131 8.12 7.28 -13.18
CA SER A 131 6.97 7.81 -13.91
C SER A 131 6.04 8.61 -12.98
N ASP A 132 5.06 9.29 -13.54
CA ASP A 132 3.96 9.86 -12.77
C ASP A 132 3.06 8.74 -12.22
N LEU A 133 3.11 8.51 -10.91
CA LEU A 133 2.33 7.45 -10.25
C LEU A 133 0.82 7.68 -10.39
N GLN A 134 0.36 8.92 -10.19
CA GLN A 134 -1.06 9.24 -10.22
C GLN A 134 -1.65 8.94 -11.59
N LYS A 135 -0.98 9.38 -12.66
CA LYS A 135 -1.42 9.10 -14.03
C LYS A 135 -1.41 7.60 -14.36
N THR A 136 -0.37 6.87 -13.92
CA THR A 136 -0.32 5.41 -14.09
C THR A 136 -1.47 4.72 -13.38
N LEU A 137 -1.79 5.08 -12.13
CA LEU A 137 -2.91 4.49 -11.38
C LEU A 137 -4.27 4.87 -11.98
N THR A 138 -4.45 6.11 -12.41
CA THR A 138 -5.68 6.54 -13.09
C THR A 138 -5.92 5.73 -14.37
N ALA A 139 -4.87 5.48 -15.16
CA ALA A 139 -4.98 4.61 -16.34
C ALA A 139 -5.42 3.18 -15.96
N CYS A 140 -4.92 2.64 -14.85
CA CYS A 140 -5.35 1.32 -14.37
C CYS A 140 -6.84 1.32 -14.01
N LEU A 141 -7.28 2.30 -13.22
CA LEU A 141 -8.66 2.42 -12.73
C LEU A 141 -9.66 2.67 -13.86
N ILE A 142 -9.28 3.44 -14.90
CA ILE A 142 -10.12 3.65 -16.10
C ILE A 142 -10.23 2.36 -16.92
N THR A 143 -9.15 1.58 -17.01
CA THR A 143 -9.12 0.35 -17.82
C THR A 143 -9.87 -0.80 -17.14
N SER A 144 -9.86 -0.85 -15.80
CA SER A 144 -10.38 -1.98 -15.02
C SER A 144 -11.84 -2.35 -15.29
N PRO A 145 -12.80 -1.41 -15.33
CA PRO A 145 -14.22 -1.70 -15.54
C PRO A 145 -14.51 -2.41 -16.86
N ILE A 146 -13.70 -2.16 -17.89
CA ILE A 146 -13.86 -2.74 -19.23
C ILE A 146 -13.69 -4.27 -19.20
N PHE A 147 -12.86 -4.77 -18.28
CA PHE A 147 -12.52 -6.20 -18.17
C PHE A 147 -12.96 -6.78 -16.81
N TYR A 148 -14.01 -6.21 -16.22
CA TYR A 148 -14.53 -6.64 -14.91
C TYR A 148 -14.84 -8.14 -14.88
N GLY A 149 -14.36 -8.83 -13.83
CA GLY A 149 -14.62 -10.25 -13.60
C GLY A 149 -13.80 -11.21 -14.48
N SER A 150 -12.98 -10.71 -15.40
CA SER A 150 -12.11 -11.55 -16.24
C SER A 150 -10.79 -11.87 -15.55
N THR A 151 -10.34 -13.12 -15.58
CA THR A 151 -8.99 -13.53 -15.14
C THR A 151 -7.88 -12.94 -15.99
N LEU A 152 -8.19 -12.52 -17.23
CA LEU A 152 -7.25 -11.87 -18.14
C LEU A 152 -7.15 -10.36 -17.92
N SER A 153 -7.93 -9.78 -17.00
CA SER A 153 -7.92 -8.35 -16.68
C SER A 153 -6.54 -7.76 -16.34
N PRO A 154 -5.56 -8.46 -15.72
CA PRO A 154 -4.23 -7.89 -15.48
C PRO A 154 -3.51 -7.44 -16.75
N LEU A 155 -3.69 -8.13 -17.86
CA LEU A 155 -2.98 -7.85 -19.11
C LEU A 155 -3.33 -6.48 -19.72
N PRO A 156 -4.59 -6.16 -20.04
CA PRO A 156 -4.94 -4.86 -20.61
C PRO A 156 -4.67 -3.71 -19.63
N ILE A 157 -4.92 -3.91 -18.33
CA ILE A 157 -4.61 -2.92 -17.29
C ILE A 157 -3.11 -2.64 -17.27
N SER A 158 -2.28 -3.69 -17.25
CA SER A 158 -0.82 -3.55 -17.21
C SER A 158 -0.27 -2.90 -18.47
N LEU A 159 -0.84 -3.19 -19.64
CA LEU A 159 -0.44 -2.59 -20.90
C LEU A 159 -0.77 -1.08 -20.92
N ALA A 160 -2.00 -0.72 -20.57
CA ALA A 160 -2.43 0.69 -20.50
C ALA A 160 -1.55 1.47 -19.52
N ALA A 161 -1.32 0.92 -18.33
CA ALA A 161 -0.47 1.50 -17.30
C ALA A 161 0.98 1.68 -17.79
N SER A 162 1.54 0.69 -18.50
CA SER A 162 2.91 0.75 -19.04
C SER A 162 3.05 1.80 -20.13
N VAL A 163 2.05 1.95 -21.00
CA VAL A 163 1.99 3.03 -22.00
C VAL A 163 1.95 4.39 -21.31
N THR A 164 1.07 4.57 -20.32
CA THR A 164 0.98 5.83 -19.58
C THR A 164 2.27 6.13 -18.81
N ALA A 165 2.91 5.12 -18.21
CA ALA A 165 4.19 5.27 -17.53
C ALA A 165 5.32 5.65 -18.50
N ALA A 166 5.32 5.09 -19.71
CA ALA A 166 6.26 5.45 -20.76
C ALA A 166 6.04 6.87 -21.28
N GLN A 167 4.79 7.34 -21.39
CA GLN A 167 4.46 8.71 -21.80
C GLN A 167 4.86 9.74 -20.73
N HIS A 168 4.70 9.40 -19.45
CA HIS A 168 4.92 10.31 -18.31
C HIS A 168 6.18 9.98 -17.52
N ARG A 169 7.24 9.60 -18.24
CA ARG A 169 8.56 9.27 -17.67
C ARG A 169 9.34 10.52 -17.31
N ARG A 170 10.05 10.47 -16.19
CA ARG A 170 10.88 11.55 -15.65
C ARG A 170 12.09 11.01 -14.89
N PHE A 171 13.10 11.85 -14.67
CA PHE A 171 14.17 11.51 -13.75
C PHE A 171 13.68 11.63 -12.30
N LYS A 172 14.26 10.83 -11.40
CA LYS A 172 14.01 10.96 -9.97
C LYS A 172 14.55 12.31 -9.47
N PRO A 173 13.84 13.00 -8.56
CA PRO A 173 14.39 14.17 -7.89
C PRO A 173 15.60 13.77 -7.03
N SER A 174 16.59 14.65 -6.93
CA SER A 174 17.75 14.47 -6.04
C SER A 174 17.27 14.33 -4.60
N ARG A 175 17.80 13.36 -3.84
CA ARG A 175 17.41 13.17 -2.43
C ARG A 175 18.27 14.10 -1.57
N THR A 176 17.72 15.23 -1.16
CA THR A 176 18.35 16.04 -0.11
C THR A 176 18.02 15.47 1.28
N PRO A 177 18.91 15.58 2.27
CA PRO A 177 18.62 15.16 3.65
C PRO A 177 17.35 15.82 4.21
N GLU A 178 17.15 17.11 3.89
CA GLU A 178 15.97 17.88 4.27
C GLU A 178 14.67 17.32 3.66
N SER A 179 14.66 17.00 2.36
CA SER A 179 13.48 16.39 1.73
C SER A 179 13.15 15.03 2.33
N THR A 180 14.17 14.25 2.72
CA THR A 180 13.97 12.93 3.35
C THR A 180 13.33 13.06 4.74
N GLN A 181 13.75 14.05 5.53
CA GLN A 181 13.20 14.31 6.85
C GLN A 181 11.77 14.88 6.79
N GLN A 182 11.51 15.83 5.87
CA GLN A 182 10.16 16.38 5.65
C GLN A 182 9.19 15.30 5.16
N LEU A 183 9.63 14.44 4.23
CA LEU A 183 8.82 13.35 3.72
C LEU A 183 8.46 12.34 4.82
N GLY A 184 9.40 12.04 5.73
CA GLY A 184 9.15 11.19 6.90
C GLY A 184 8.06 11.75 7.81
N GLY A 185 8.13 13.05 8.14
CA GLY A 185 7.11 13.71 8.97
C GLY A 185 5.71 13.72 8.34
N TYR A 186 5.63 13.97 7.02
CA TYR A 186 4.35 13.91 6.29
C TYR A 186 3.72 12.52 6.34
N TYR A 187 4.52 11.46 6.12
CA TYR A 187 4.01 10.09 6.18
C TYR A 187 3.59 9.69 7.59
N GLU A 188 4.34 10.07 8.62
CA GLU A 188 3.95 9.86 10.02
C GLU A 188 2.57 10.42 10.31
N GLU A 189 2.30 11.67 9.91
CA GLU A 189 0.99 12.31 10.08
C GLU A 189 -0.11 11.64 9.26
N ALA A 190 0.18 11.33 8.00
CA ALA A 190 -0.77 10.67 7.11
C ALA A 190 -1.15 9.27 7.62
N TRP A 191 -0.17 8.49 8.08
CA TRP A 191 -0.40 7.17 8.66
C TRP A 191 -1.17 7.26 9.97
N ARG A 192 -0.90 8.24 10.82
CA ARG A 192 -1.71 8.49 12.04
C ARG A 192 -3.17 8.76 11.69
N LYS A 193 -3.44 9.67 10.76
CA LYS A 193 -4.81 9.97 10.30
C LYS A 193 -5.48 8.77 9.65
N MET A 194 -4.74 8.02 8.82
CA MET A 194 -5.27 6.83 8.16
C MET A 194 -5.57 5.71 9.16
N LEU A 195 -4.70 5.49 10.15
CA LEU A 195 -4.94 4.56 11.25
C LEU A 195 -6.13 5.00 12.10
N GLU A 196 -6.25 6.28 12.42
CA GLU A 196 -7.44 6.81 13.09
C GLU A 196 -8.70 6.52 12.29
N ILE A 197 -8.71 6.73 10.97
CA ILE A 197 -9.87 6.44 10.11
C ILE A 197 -10.17 4.93 10.08
N LEU A 198 -9.16 4.09 9.84
CA LEU A 198 -9.31 2.64 9.71
C LEU A 198 -9.71 1.99 11.05
N LEU A 199 -9.16 2.46 12.16
CA LEU A 199 -9.53 1.98 13.50
C LEU A 199 -10.87 2.55 13.98
N LYS A 200 -11.36 3.63 13.34
CA LYS A 200 -12.69 4.19 13.61
C LYS A 200 -13.81 3.40 12.92
N GLU A 201 -13.51 2.47 12.03
CA GLU A 201 -14.51 1.59 11.42
C GLU A 201 -15.16 0.69 12.49
N TYR A 202 -16.49 0.81 12.61
CA TYR A 202 -17.27 0.01 13.55
C TYR A 202 -17.32 -1.45 13.06
N THR A 203 -16.96 -2.38 13.93
CA THR A 203 -17.15 -3.82 13.70
C THR A 203 -18.65 -4.13 13.58
N VAL A 204 -19.01 -5.27 12.97
CA VAL A 204 -20.41 -5.70 12.82
C VAL A 204 -21.14 -5.69 14.16
N ARG A 205 -20.50 -6.18 15.23
CA ARG A 205 -21.05 -6.22 16.59
C ARG A 205 -21.31 -4.82 17.17
N GLU A 206 -20.44 -3.86 16.89
CA GLU A 206 -20.64 -2.48 17.38
C GLU A 206 -21.74 -1.77 16.58
N LYS A 207 -21.89 -2.05 15.28
CA LYS A 207 -23.01 -1.53 14.48
C LYS A 207 -24.35 -2.09 14.95
N GLU A 208 -24.41 -3.39 15.25
CA GLU A 208 -25.59 -4.02 15.87
C GLU A 208 -25.91 -3.41 17.24
N ALA A 209 -24.88 -3.17 18.08
CA ALA A 209 -25.05 -2.52 19.38
C ALA A 209 -25.59 -1.09 19.28
N LEU A 210 -25.11 -0.29 18.31
CA LEU A 210 -25.65 1.04 18.04
C LEU A 210 -27.12 1.00 17.62
N GLN A 211 -27.50 0.02 16.79
CA GLN A 211 -28.90 -0.17 16.38
C GLN A 211 -29.80 -0.58 17.55
N ILE A 212 -29.35 -1.52 18.40
CA ILE A 212 -30.08 -1.96 19.60
C ILE A 212 -30.33 -0.79 20.55
N LEU A 213 -29.33 0.09 20.73
CA LEU A 213 -29.45 1.30 21.54
C LEU A 213 -30.09 2.49 20.80
N SER A 214 -30.50 2.32 19.55
CA SER A 214 -31.10 3.38 18.71
C SER A 214 -30.23 4.64 18.60
N LEU A 215 -28.92 4.44 18.50
CA LEU A 215 -27.92 5.51 18.41
C LEU A 215 -27.34 5.63 17.00
N LYS A 216 -26.89 6.84 16.66
CA LYS A 216 -26.13 7.07 15.43
C LYS A 216 -24.68 6.66 15.61
N GLU A 217 -24.00 6.36 14.50
CA GLU A 217 -22.55 6.26 14.48
C GLU A 217 -21.97 7.57 15.07
N GLU A 218 -20.93 7.46 15.91
CA GLU A 218 -20.31 8.57 16.67
C GLU A 218 -21.03 9.02 17.96
N ALA A 219 -21.99 8.24 18.47
CA ALA A 219 -22.60 8.52 19.78
C ALA A 219 -21.56 8.57 20.92
N THR A 220 -21.64 9.62 21.73
CA THR A 220 -20.77 9.85 22.89
C THR A 220 -21.09 8.86 24.02
N LEU A 221 -20.13 8.64 24.94
CA LEU A 221 -20.34 7.78 26.11
C LEU A 221 -21.55 8.22 26.96
N GLU A 222 -21.82 9.52 27.01
CA GLU A 222 -22.98 10.09 27.70
C GLU A 222 -24.29 9.69 27.02
N GLU A 223 -24.36 9.76 25.69
CA GLU A 223 -25.52 9.33 24.90
C GLU A 223 -25.76 7.83 24.99
N ILE A 224 -24.69 7.02 24.94
CA ILE A 224 -24.72 5.58 25.14
C ILE A 224 -25.30 5.24 26.51
N THR A 225 -24.79 5.88 27.56
CA THR A 225 -25.24 5.65 28.95
C THR A 225 -26.67 6.14 29.17
N ARG A 226 -27.08 7.21 28.50
CA ARG A 226 -28.46 7.74 28.57
C ARG A 226 -29.44 6.78 27.93
N SER A 227 -29.19 6.37 26.69
CA SER A 227 -30.05 5.42 25.96
C SER A 227 -30.16 4.08 26.70
N TYR A 228 -29.04 3.55 27.22
CA TYR A 228 -29.05 2.36 28.06
C TYR A 228 -30.00 2.48 29.25
N ARG A 229 -29.93 3.60 30.00
CA ARG A 229 -30.80 3.82 31.16
C ARG A 229 -32.28 3.91 30.78
N GLU A 230 -32.60 4.53 29.65
CA GLU A 230 -33.98 4.67 29.16
C GLU A 230 -34.56 3.31 28.71
N LEU A 231 -33.76 2.52 27.99
CA LEU A 231 -34.15 1.19 27.55
C LEU A 231 -34.28 0.20 28.70
N VAL A 232 -33.37 0.23 29.68
CA VAL A 232 -33.46 -0.58 30.90
C VAL A 232 -34.72 -0.25 31.69
N LYS A 233 -35.09 1.03 31.82
CA LYS A 233 -36.35 1.44 32.46
C LYS A 233 -37.61 1.02 31.72
N THR A 234 -37.50 0.61 30.46
CA THR A 234 -38.63 0.18 29.63
C THR A 234 -38.73 -1.33 29.57
N TRP A 235 -37.58 -2.03 29.57
CA TRP A 235 -37.47 -3.46 29.32
C TRP A 235 -37.06 -4.28 30.55
N HIS A 236 -36.99 -3.71 31.75
CA HIS A 236 -36.64 -4.50 32.93
C HIS A 236 -37.72 -5.56 33.21
N PRO A 237 -37.34 -6.82 33.45
CA PRO A 237 -38.29 -7.92 33.66
C PRO A 237 -39.19 -7.70 34.90
N ASP A 238 -38.71 -6.98 35.92
CA ASP A 238 -39.50 -6.69 37.13
C ASP A 238 -40.75 -5.83 36.90
N HIS A 239 -40.76 -4.98 35.86
CA HIS A 239 -41.88 -4.08 35.59
C HIS A 239 -42.49 -4.22 34.19
N ASN A 240 -41.81 -4.93 33.28
CA ASN A 240 -42.33 -5.20 31.94
C ASN A 240 -42.83 -6.66 31.85
N PRO A 241 -44.16 -6.89 31.77
CA PRO A 241 -44.75 -8.22 31.75
C PRO A 241 -44.64 -8.95 30.39
N SER A 242 -43.99 -8.35 29.39
CA SER A 242 -43.80 -8.98 28.08
C SER A 242 -42.88 -10.20 28.19
N LYS A 243 -43.22 -11.28 27.47
CA LYS A 243 -42.38 -12.48 27.37
C LYS A 243 -41.02 -12.21 26.72
N ASP A 244 -40.91 -11.13 25.94
CA ASP A 244 -39.67 -10.74 25.26
C ASP A 244 -38.81 -9.79 26.10
N ALA A 245 -39.27 -9.36 27.28
CA ALA A 245 -38.59 -8.36 28.10
C ALA A 245 -37.21 -8.80 28.57
N GLU A 246 -37.09 -10.04 29.05
CA GLU A 246 -35.82 -10.61 29.50
C GLU A 246 -34.82 -10.74 28.35
N ALA A 247 -35.27 -11.22 27.18
CA ALA A 247 -34.41 -11.37 26.00
C ALA A 247 -33.91 -10.02 25.47
N MET A 248 -34.76 -8.99 25.46
CA MET A 248 -34.35 -7.63 25.08
C MET A 248 -33.44 -6.99 26.12
N PHE A 249 -33.70 -7.21 27.41
CA PHE A 249 -32.85 -6.71 28.49
C PHE A 249 -31.40 -7.23 28.36
N VAL A 250 -31.22 -8.52 28.08
CA VAL A 250 -29.90 -9.12 27.84
C VAL A 250 -29.22 -8.48 26.62
N LYS A 251 -29.94 -8.33 25.51
CA LYS A 251 -29.39 -7.69 24.29
C LYS A 251 -28.99 -6.23 24.51
N ILE A 252 -29.79 -5.46 25.25
CA ILE A 252 -29.50 -4.06 25.59
C ILE A 252 -28.22 -3.98 26.45
N HIS A 253 -28.06 -4.90 27.41
CA HIS A 253 -26.89 -4.95 28.26
C HIS A 253 -25.62 -5.35 27.49
N GLU A 254 -25.70 -6.37 26.63
CA GLU A 254 -24.59 -6.76 25.74
C GLU A 254 -24.19 -5.63 24.79
N ALA A 255 -25.15 -4.92 24.21
CA ALA A 255 -24.91 -3.77 23.35
C ALA A 255 -24.19 -2.64 24.10
N TYR A 256 -24.60 -2.34 25.34
CA TYR A 256 -23.94 -1.36 26.18
C TYR A 256 -22.48 -1.74 26.48
N GLU A 257 -22.22 -2.98 26.88
CA GLU A 257 -20.86 -3.45 27.20
C GLU A 257 -19.91 -3.36 26.01
N VAL A 258 -20.38 -3.73 24.81
CA VAL A 258 -19.59 -3.64 23.58
C VAL A 258 -19.17 -2.20 23.29
N LEU A 259 -20.11 -1.24 23.36
CA LEU A 259 -19.79 0.17 23.11
C LEU A 259 -19.02 0.84 24.26
N PHE A 260 -19.23 0.39 25.50
CA PHE A 260 -18.53 0.87 26.68
C PHE A 260 -17.05 0.47 26.65
N GLN A 261 -16.74 -0.77 26.26
CA GLN A 261 -15.35 -1.24 26.12
C GLN A 261 -14.58 -0.44 25.07
N ARG A 262 -15.22 -0.02 23.97
CA ARG A 262 -14.62 0.84 22.95
C ARG A 262 -14.18 2.21 23.50
N HIS A 263 -14.95 2.77 24.41
CA HIS A 263 -14.69 4.09 25.01
C HIS A 263 -13.79 4.04 26.24
N ARG A 264 -13.41 2.85 26.70
CA ARG A 264 -12.54 2.70 27.87
C ARG A 264 -11.12 3.17 27.50
N PRO A 265 -10.52 4.11 28.27
CA PRO A 265 -9.13 4.49 28.02
C PRO A 265 -8.22 3.28 28.24
N LEU A 266 -7.39 2.96 27.24
CA LEU A 266 -6.38 1.90 27.32
C LEU A 266 -5.42 2.24 28.46
N ARG A 267 -5.56 1.57 29.60
CA ARG A 267 -4.56 1.60 30.67
C ARG A 267 -3.38 0.75 30.21
N TYR A 268 -2.32 1.38 29.71
CA TYR A 268 -1.02 0.73 29.62
C TYR A 268 -0.58 0.35 31.04
N LYS A 269 -0.28 -0.94 31.24
CA LYS A 269 0.41 -1.45 32.42
C LYS A 269 1.89 -1.57 32.12
#